data_AF-A0A814CZX6-F1
#
_entry.id   AF-A0A814CZX6-F1
#
_cell.length_a   1.000
_cell.length_b   1.000
_cell.length_c   1.000
_cell.angle_alpha   90.00
_cell.angle_beta   90.00
_cell.angle_gamma   90.00
#
_symmetry.space_group_name_H-M   'P 1'
#
loop_
_entity.id
_entity.type
_entity.pdbx_description
1 polymer ?
#
loop_
_entity_poly.entity_id
_entity_poly.type
_entity_poly.pdbx_seq_one_letter_code
_entity_poly.pdbx_strand_id
1 'polypeptide(L)' 'MWFIVLLLIASAVALPSTYPSTTTSTIIYDSILGYYCDSDTNCGGLVGNSMCLSNICVCRPGYIPQGNMNCIQEMRQ' A
#
# COMPACT_ATOMS: atom_id res chain seq x y z
N MET A 1 18.20 15.64 29.62
CA MET A 1 16.99 15.96 28.85
C MET A 1 17.43 16.64 27.55
N TRP A 2 17.36 15.92 26.41
CA TRP A 2 17.20 16.47 25.04
C TRP A 2 18.36 17.16 24.28
N PHE A 3 19.62 16.69 24.33
CA PHE A 3 20.65 17.16 23.36
C PHE A 3 21.45 16.05 22.63
N ILE A 4 21.04 14.79 22.72
CA ILE A 4 21.82 13.63 22.20
C ILE A 4 21.28 13.09 20.85
N VAL A 5 20.53 13.88 20.07
CA VAL A 5 19.86 13.34 18.85
C VAL A 5 20.48 13.84 17.55
N LEU A 6 21.59 14.59 17.58
CA LEU A 6 22.08 15.27 16.38
C LEU A 6 23.23 14.61 15.60
N LEU A 7 24.00 13.62 16.08
CA LEU A 7 25.29 13.30 15.40
C LEU A 7 25.76 11.83 15.34
N LEU A 8 24.91 10.81 15.54
CA LEU A 8 25.36 9.40 15.60
C LEU A 8 24.61 8.37 14.71
N ILE A 9 24.32 8.60 13.43
CA ILE A 9 24.20 7.46 12.48
C ILE A 9 24.47 7.88 11.02
N ALA A 10 25.74 7.79 10.63
CA ALA A 10 26.13 7.40 9.29
C ALA A 10 26.07 5.87 9.22
N SER A 11 25.09 5.31 8.50
CA SER A 11 25.11 3.92 8.01
C SER A 11 23.80 3.67 7.27
N ALA A 12 23.91 3.11 6.06
CA ALA A 12 22.84 2.55 5.22
C ALA A 12 21.40 2.74 5.72
N VAL A 13 20.59 3.42 4.91
CA VAL A 13 19.12 3.37 4.97
C VAL A 13 18.63 1.92 4.96
N ALA A 14 18.51 1.31 6.13
CA ALA A 14 17.43 0.38 6.39
C ALA A 14 16.22 1.27 6.69
N LEU A 15 15.48 1.65 5.65
CA LEU A 15 14.12 2.13 5.85
C LEU A 15 13.38 0.96 6.54
N PRO A 16 12.88 1.07 7.79
CA PRO A 16 11.64 0.37 8.06
C PRO A 16 10.67 0.95 7.03
N SER A 17 10.00 0.10 6.27
CA SER A 17 9.03 0.46 5.24
C SER A 17 7.75 1.09 5.82
N THR A 18 7.90 2.04 6.73
CA THR A 18 6.87 2.94 7.20
C THR A 18 7.19 4.31 6.63
N TYR A 19 6.92 4.51 5.34
CA TYR A 19 6.80 5.86 4.80
C TYR A 19 5.62 6.51 5.55
N PRO A 20 5.82 7.56 6.36
CA PRO A 20 4.69 8.32 6.84
C PRO A 20 4.12 9.06 5.63
N SER A 21 3.00 8.58 5.09
CA SER A 21 2.20 9.30 4.10
C SER A 21 1.57 10.52 4.77
N THR A 22 2.38 11.55 5.05
CA THR A 22 1.92 12.88 5.45
C THR A 22 1.37 13.60 4.23
N THR A 23 0.21 13.15 3.76
CA THR A 23 -0.68 13.93 2.91
C THR A 23 -1.97 14.09 3.68
N THR A 24 -2.30 15.32 4.04
CA THR A 24 -3.49 15.68 4.81
C THR A 24 -4.74 15.22 4.07
N SER A 25 -5.24 14.02 4.38
CA SER A 25 -6.51 13.49 3.87
C SER A 25 -7.07 12.52 4.89
N THR A 26 -8.26 12.84 5.34
CA THR A 26 -9.09 12.12 6.30
C THR A 26 -9.20 10.63 5.93
N ILE A 27 -8.59 9.75 6.74
CA ILE A 27 -8.62 8.28 6.67
C ILE A 27 -8.11 7.69 5.34
N ILE A 28 -6.81 7.36 5.30
CA ILE A 28 -6.13 6.75 4.14
C ILE A 28 -6.27 5.23 4.20
N TYR A 29 -7.20 4.67 3.43
CA TYR A 29 -6.98 3.34 2.87
C TYR A 29 -5.99 3.53 1.71
N ASP A 30 -4.73 3.11 1.86
CA ASP A 30 -3.75 3.09 0.75
C ASP A 30 -4.07 1.91 -0.18
N SER A 31 -5.29 1.93 -0.72
CA SER A 31 -5.86 0.82 -1.47
C SER A 31 -5.41 0.83 -2.94
N ILE A 32 -4.28 1.43 -3.28
CA ILE A 32 -3.84 1.54 -4.66
C ILE A 32 -3.18 0.22 -5.09
N LEU A 33 -3.51 -0.30 -6.28
CA LEU A 33 -2.87 -1.50 -6.80
C LEU A 33 -1.36 -1.29 -6.97
N GLY A 34 -0.57 -2.29 -6.57
CA GLY A 34 0.90 -2.23 -6.58
C GLY A 34 1.53 -1.64 -5.32
N TYR A 35 0.73 -1.15 -4.36
CA TYR A 35 1.21 -0.63 -3.08
C TYR A 35 1.29 -1.69 -1.99
N TYR A 36 2.07 -1.38 -0.96
CA TYR A 36 2.27 -2.26 0.18
C TYR A 36 0.97 -2.47 0.96
N CYS A 37 0.75 -3.69 1.44
CA CYS A 37 -0.35 -4.03 2.32
C CYS A 37 0.07 -5.05 3.38
N ASP A 38 -0.60 -4.99 4.53
CA ASP A 38 -0.49 -6.00 5.60
C ASP A 38 -1.62 -7.03 5.53
N SER A 39 -2.79 -6.64 4.99
CA SER A 39 -3.98 -7.48 4.93
C SER A 39 -4.94 -7.04 3.83
N ASP A 40 -5.88 -7.92 3.46
CA ASP A 40 -6.89 -7.67 2.43
C ASP A 40 -7.71 -6.39 2.67
N THR A 41 -7.95 -6.02 3.93
CA THR A 41 -8.71 -4.83 4.30
C THR A 41 -7.99 -3.53 3.93
N ASN A 42 -6.65 -3.54 3.82
CA ASN A 42 -5.88 -2.39 3.33
C ASN A 42 -6.20 -2.09 1.86
N CYS A 43 -6.40 -3.12 1.04
CA CYS A 43 -6.67 -2.99 -0.39
C CYS A 43 -8.17 -2.81 -0.70
N GLY A 44 -9.03 -3.48 0.06
CA GLY A 44 -10.47 -3.50 -0.18
C GLY A 44 -11.23 -2.20 0.15
N GLY A 45 -10.56 -1.18 0.67
CA GLY A 45 -11.18 0.09 1.07
C GLY A 45 -11.60 0.99 -0.10
N LEU A 46 -10.71 1.19 -1.09
CA LEU A 46 -11.01 1.97 -2.30
C LEU A 46 -11.09 1.11 -3.56
N VAL A 47 -10.32 0.02 -3.65
CA VAL A 47 -10.27 -0.81 -4.85
C VAL A 47 -11.08 -2.07 -4.60
N GLY A 48 -12.33 -2.05 -5.06
CA GLY A 48 -13.20 -3.22 -5.04
C GLY A 48 -12.58 -4.39 -5.80
N ASN A 49 -12.82 -5.61 -5.31
CA ASN A 49 -12.26 -6.85 -5.87
C ASN A 49 -10.72 -6.91 -5.85
N SER A 50 -10.07 -6.22 -4.91
CA SER A 50 -8.64 -6.39 -4.62
C SER A 50 -8.40 -7.26 -3.39
N MET A 51 -7.16 -7.74 -3.26
CA MET A 51 -6.65 -8.50 -2.12
C MET A 51 -5.18 -8.17 -1.88
N CYS A 52 -4.69 -8.49 -0.69
CA CYS A 52 -3.29 -8.35 -0.35
C CYS A 52 -2.55 -9.66 -0.67
N LEU A 53 -1.70 -9.64 -1.68
CA LEU A 53 -0.91 -10.80 -2.08
C LEU A 53 0.58 -10.46 -1.99
N SER A 54 1.31 -11.25 -1.19
CA SER A 54 2.76 -11.04 -0.99
C SER A 54 3.09 -9.59 -0.57
N ASN A 55 2.28 -9.05 0.35
CA ASN A 55 2.34 -7.68 0.82
C ASN A 55 2.13 -6.61 -0.25
N ILE A 56 1.49 -6.94 -1.38
CA ILE A 56 1.14 -5.99 -2.44
C ILE A 56 -0.35 -6.09 -2.78
N CYS A 57 -1.01 -4.94 -2.94
CA CYS A 57 -2.40 -4.89 -3.39
C CYS A 57 -2.51 -5.32 -4.87
N VAL A 58 -3.27 -6.38 -5.11
CA VAL A 58 -3.53 -6.94 -6.45
C VAL A 58 -5.02 -7.20 -6.64
N CYS A 59 -5.46 -7.40 -7.88
CA CYS A 59 -6.82 -7.84 -8.15
C CYS A 59 -7.03 -9.30 -7.71
N ARG A 60 -8.24 -9.61 -7.23
CA ARG A 60 -8.65 -10.98 -6.91
C ARG A 60 -8.65 -11.85 -8.16
N PRO A 61 -8.50 -13.18 -8.02
CA PRO A 61 -8.59 -14.11 -9.14
C PRO A 61 -9.89 -13.89 -9.95
N GLY A 62 -9.78 -13.83 -11.28
CA GLY A 62 -10.90 -13.53 -12.17
C GLY A 62 -11.17 -12.04 -12.40
N TYR A 63 -10.32 -11.15 -11.87
CA TYR A 63 -10.33 -9.72 -12.17
C TYR A 63 -8.96 -9.28 -12.68
N ILE A 64 -8.97 -8.36 -13.65
CA ILE A 64 -7.78 -7.71 -14.19
C ILE A 64 -7.72 -6.23 -13.77
N PRO A 65 -6.51 -5.68 -13.55
CA PRO A 65 -6.35 -4.28 -13.20
C PRO A 65 -6.71 -3.37 -14.39
N GLN A 66 -7.63 -2.43 -14.18
CA GLN A 66 -7.89 -1.31 -15.08
C GLN A 66 -7.30 -0.04 -14.46
N GLY A 67 -5.99 0.15 -14.70
CA GLY A 67 -5.21 1.13 -13.97
C GLY A 67 -4.96 0.70 -12.53
N ASN A 68 -4.78 1.67 -11.63
CA ASN A 68 -4.34 1.38 -10.25
C ASN A 68 -5.47 1.43 -9.22
N MET A 69 -6.69 1.75 -9.66
CA MET A 69 -7.84 1.99 -8.78
C MET A 69 -9.06 1.14 -9.11
N ASN A 70 -8.98 0.26 -10.12
CA ASN A 70 -10.12 -0.56 -10.53
C ASN A 70 -9.66 -1.98 -10.86
N CYS A 71 -10.44 -2.95 -10.40
CA CYS A 71 -10.35 -4.34 -10.83
C CYS A 71 -11.64 -4.66 -11.60
N ILE A 72 -11.50 -4.87 -12.91
CA ILE A 72 -12.62 -5.25 -13.78
C ILE A 72 -12.62 -6.75 -13.96
N GLN A 73 -13.80 -7.36 -14.02
CA GLN A 73 -13.91 -8.80 -14.20
C GLN A 73 -13.28 -9.19 -15.53
N GLU A 74 -12.42 -10.21 -15.50
CA GLU A 74 -11.89 -10.82 -16.70
C GLU A 74 -13.06 -11.54 -17.37
N MET A 75 -13.68 -10.88 -18.36
CA MET A 75 -14.67 -11.53 -19.19
C MET A 75 -13.95 -12.62 -19.96
N ARG A 76 -14.05 -13.85 -19.46
CA ARG A 76 -13.81 -15.05 -20.24
C ARG A 76 -14.88 -15.09 -21.34
N GLN A 77 -14.59 -14.44 -22.46
CA GLN A 77 -15.27 -14.72 -23.72
C GLN A 77 -15.02 -16.17 -24.12
#